data_AF-A0A972M8V9-F1
#
_entry.id   AF-A0A972M8V9-F1
#
_cell.length_a   1.000
_cell.length_b   1.000
_cell.length_c   1.000
_cell.angle_alpha   90.00
_cell.angle_beta   90.00
_cell.angle_gamma   90.00
#
_symmetry.space_group_name_H-M   'P 1'
#
loop_
_entity.id
_entity.type
_entity.pdbx_description
1 polymer ?
#
loop_
_entity_poly.entity_id
_entity_poly.type
_entity_poly.pdbx_seq_one_letter_code
_entity_poly.pdbx_strand_id
1 'polypeptide(L)'
;MRRYIILIALIFTMMQGAKIKILQTLSLDNIEFDGFNFSEISGATYDKKNHILYLVSDKGILFKFYAFFEDEVYLKKIGAYYLRKKSGKRLKSWKRDSEGIALDKKGNLYISFEGKPTIAKFSKDGV
;
A
#
# COMPACT_ATOMS: atom_id res chain seq x y z
N MET A 1 -0.99 14.71 21.66
CA MET A 1 -0.89 13.46 20.87
C MET A 1 -1.80 13.55 19.65
N ARG A 2 -1.24 13.67 18.43
CA ARG A 2 -2.04 13.59 17.19
C ARG A 2 -2.39 12.12 16.95
N ARG A 3 -3.69 11.80 16.92
CA ARG A 3 -4.20 10.49 16.50
C ARG A 3 -4.27 10.51 14.97
N TYR A 4 -3.55 9.60 14.31
CA TYR A 4 -3.62 9.44 12.86
C TYR A 4 -4.56 8.26 12.58
N ILE A 5 -5.81 8.56 12.24
CA ILE A 5 -6.77 7.57 11.77
C ILE A 5 -6.48 7.34 10.28
N ILE A 6 -6.05 6.14 9.91
CA ILE A 6 -5.85 5.77 8.51
C ILE A 6 -7.08 5.00 8.05
N LEU A 7 -7.88 5.66 7.22
CA LEU A 7 -9.07 5.10 6.59
C LEU A 7 -8.67 4.34 5.32
N ILE A 8 -8.63 3.01 5.37
CA ILE A 8 -8.52 2.20 4.15
C ILE A 8 -9.94 1.92 3.67
N ALA A 9 -10.41 2.65 2.65
CA ALA A 9 -11.64 2.35 1.95
C ALA A 9 -11.34 1.38 0.79
N LEU A 10 -11.78 0.12 0.89
CA LEU A 10 -11.78 -0.81 -0.23
C LEU A 10 -13.05 -0.55 -1.06
N ILE A 11 -12.88 0.06 -2.24
CA ILE A 11 -13.97 0.40 -3.15
C ILE A 11 -14.13 -0.73 -4.17
N PHE A 12 -15.27 -1.41 -4.16
CA PHE A 12 -15.69 -2.28 -5.27
C PHE A 12 -17.20 -2.15 -5.52
N THR A 13 -17.57 -1.60 -6.68
CA THR A 13 -18.61 -2.09 -7.62
C THR A 13 -18.90 -1.03 -8.69
N MET A 14 -18.99 -1.47 -9.95
CA MET A 14 -19.58 -0.72 -11.07
C MET A 14 -20.96 -1.31 -11.37
N MET A 15 -22.01 -0.51 -11.23
CA MET A 15 -23.32 -0.72 -11.88
C MET A 15 -23.83 0.61 -12.41
N GLN A 16 -24.54 0.56 -13.55
CA GLN A 16 -25.00 1.72 -14.32
C GLN A 16 -25.75 2.72 -13.42
N GLY A 17 -25.32 3.99 -13.46
CA GLY A 17 -25.68 5.03 -12.50
C GLY A 17 -24.81 4.94 -11.24
N ALA A 18 -23.60 5.51 -11.29
CA ALA A 18 -22.54 5.28 -10.31
C ALA A 18 -22.94 5.67 -8.87
N LYS A 19 -23.45 4.69 -8.12
CA LYS A 19 -23.55 4.76 -6.66
C LYS A 19 -22.27 4.15 -6.09
N ILE A 20 -21.49 4.97 -5.40
CA ILE A 20 -20.33 4.49 -4.64
C ILE A 20 -20.87 3.83 -3.37
N LYS A 21 -20.59 2.53 -3.20
CA LYS A 21 -20.89 1.81 -1.96
C LYS A 21 -19.58 1.61 -1.19
N ILE A 22 -19.53 2.13 0.03
CA ILE A 22 -18.50 1.77 1.00
C ILE A 22 -18.92 0.44 1.60
N LEU A 23 -18.11 -0.60 1.40
CA LEU A 23 -18.43 -1.94 1.90
C LEU A 23 -18.08 -2.09 3.37
N GLN A 24 -16.90 -1.62 3.75
CA GLN A 24 -16.39 -1.71 5.11
C GLN A 24 -15.30 -0.66 5.34
N THR A 25 -15.17 -0.25 6.59
CA THR A 25 -14.14 0.68 7.06
C THR A 25 -13.38 0.04 8.20
N LEU A 26 -12.05 0.12 8.15
CA LEU A 26 -11.17 -0.30 9.23
C LEU A 26 -10.33 0.90 9.70
N SER A 27 -10.25 1.09 11.02
CA SER A 27 -9.32 2.03 11.64
C SER A 27 -8.09 1.27 12.13
N LEU A 28 -6.91 1.73 11.73
CA LEU A 28 -5.63 1.18 12.17
C LEU A 28 -4.89 2.23 12.98
N ASP A 29 -4.95 2.10 14.31
CA ASP A 29 -4.32 3.04 15.23
C ASP A 29 -2.97 2.52 15.75
N ASN A 30 -1.97 3.39 15.80
CA ASN A 30 -0.63 3.13 16.37
C ASN A 30 0.05 1.86 15.83
N ILE A 31 -0.11 1.58 14.54
CA ILE A 31 0.58 0.45 13.93
C ILE A 31 2.04 0.81 13.68
N GLU A 32 2.92 0.11 14.39
CA GLU A 32 4.35 0.10 14.11
C GLU A 32 4.75 -1.19 13.39
N PHE A 33 5.61 -1.05 12.39
CA PHE A 33 6.28 -2.15 11.71
C PHE A 33 7.78 -2.06 12.00
N ASP A 34 8.28 -2.73 13.03
CA ASP A 34 9.74 -2.84 13.31
C ASP A 34 10.54 -1.54 13.04
N GLY A 35 10.15 -0.42 13.67
CA GLY A 35 10.79 0.89 13.48
C GLY A 35 10.27 1.74 12.31
N PHE A 36 9.27 1.26 11.57
CA PHE A 36 8.55 2.03 10.56
C PHE A 36 7.19 2.48 11.10
N ASN A 37 6.95 3.79 11.06
CA ASN A 37 5.63 4.35 11.33
C ASN A 37 4.70 4.06 10.16
N PHE A 38 3.56 3.42 10.44
CA PHE A 38 2.48 3.28 9.47
C PHE A 38 1.76 4.63 9.33
N SER A 39 2.11 5.39 8.29
CA SER A 39 1.59 6.74 8.05
C SER A 39 1.62 7.10 6.57
N GLU A 40 0.83 8.11 6.19
CA GLU A 40 0.91 8.78 4.89
C GLU A 40 0.73 7.80 3.72
N ILE A 41 -0.24 6.90 3.85
CA ILE A 41 -0.57 5.92 2.83
C ILE A 41 -1.21 6.63 1.64
N SER A 42 -0.60 6.49 0.47
CA SER A 42 -1.09 7.11 -0.77
C SER A 42 -1.76 6.11 -1.70
N GLY A 43 -1.40 4.82 -1.62
CA GLY A 43 -1.97 3.79 -2.48
C GLY A 43 -2.04 2.40 -1.85
N ALA A 44 -2.96 1.57 -2.36
CA ALA A 44 -3.12 0.18 -1.95
C ALA A 44 -3.45 -0.74 -3.14
N THR A 45 -2.97 -1.99 -3.09
CA THR A 45 -3.35 -3.05 -4.04
C THR A 45 -3.41 -4.40 -3.33
N TYR A 46 -4.29 -5.29 -3.78
CA TYR A 46 -4.50 -6.59 -3.15
C TYR A 46 -4.16 -7.75 -4.09
N ASP A 47 -3.25 -8.61 -3.65
CA ASP A 47 -2.99 -9.90 -4.28
C ASP A 47 -3.96 -10.93 -3.71
N LYS A 48 -5.09 -11.10 -4.40
CA LYS A 48 -6.15 -12.02 -3.98
C LYS A 48 -5.69 -13.48 -3.94
N LYS A 49 -4.74 -13.88 -4.79
CA LYS A 49 -4.27 -15.27 -4.84
C LYS A 49 -3.46 -15.63 -3.59
N ASN A 50 -2.66 -14.69 -3.10
CA ASN A 50 -1.77 -14.91 -1.98
C ASN A 50 -2.26 -14.26 -0.67
N HIS A 51 -3.44 -13.63 -0.69
CA HIS A 51 -4.02 -12.90 0.43
C HIS A 51 -3.10 -11.81 1.01
N ILE A 52 -2.40 -11.08 0.13
CA ILE A 52 -1.48 -10.01 0.54
C ILE A 52 -2.01 -8.65 0.13
N LEU A 53 -2.23 -7.77 1.11
CA LEU A 53 -2.48 -6.35 0.91
C LEU A 53 -1.14 -5.61 0.93
N TYR A 54 -0.84 -4.93 -0.18
CA TYR A 54 0.30 -4.03 -0.30
C TYR A 54 -0.19 -2.59 -0.20
N LEU A 55 0.49 -1.77 0.59
CA LEU A 55 0.25 -0.34 0.67
C LEU A 55 1.56 0.41 0.48
N VAL A 56 1.49 1.59 -0.14
CA VAL A 56 2.65 2.47 -0.30
C VAL A 56 2.39 3.80 0.38
N SER A 57 3.41 4.37 1.01
CA SER A 57 3.38 5.75 1.52
C SER A 57 4.18 6.72 0.65
N ASP A 58 3.82 8.00 0.70
CA ASP A 58 4.60 9.11 0.09
C ASP A 58 6.08 9.16 0.56
N LYS A 59 6.39 8.55 1.72
CA LYS A 59 7.75 8.41 2.25
C LYS A 59 8.59 7.31 1.58
N GLY A 60 8.04 6.63 0.59
CA GLY A 60 8.68 5.53 -0.14
C GLY A 60 8.85 4.29 0.73
N ILE A 61 7.80 3.92 1.46
CA ILE A 61 7.74 2.69 2.26
C ILE A 61 6.64 1.80 1.69
N LEU A 62 6.97 0.54 1.44
CA LEU A 62 6.04 -0.53 1.09
C LEU A 62 5.64 -1.28 2.36
N PHE A 63 4.38 -1.21 2.74
CA PHE A 63 3.79 -1.99 3.83
C PHE A 63 3.10 -3.23 3.29
N LYS A 64 3.17 -4.32 4.06
CA LYS A 64 2.56 -5.60 3.73
C LYS A 64 1.75 -6.13 4.89
N PHE A 65 0.52 -6.53 4.57
CA PHE A 65 -0.34 -7.28 5.46
C PHE A 65 -0.78 -8.56 4.77
N TYR A 66 -0.87 -9.64 5.53
CA TYR A 66 -1.78 -10.72 5.19
C TYR A 66 -3.18 -10.17 5.43
N ALA A 67 -4.07 -10.30 4.45
CA ALA A 67 -5.39 -9.71 4.47
C ALA A 67 -6.43 -10.70 3.96
N PHE A 68 -7.51 -10.86 4.72
CA PHE A 68 -8.68 -11.63 4.33
C PHE A 68 -9.91 -10.72 4.45
N PHE A 69 -10.74 -10.69 3.41
CA PHE A 69 -11.88 -9.79 3.29
C PHE A 69 -13.14 -10.63 3.07
N GLU A 70 -13.84 -10.94 4.16
CA GLU A 70 -15.18 -11.54 4.13
C GLU A 70 -16.16 -10.56 4.81
N ASP A 71 -17.07 -11.05 5.67
CA ASP A 71 -17.92 -10.19 6.52
C ASP A 71 -17.09 -9.35 7.51
N GLU A 72 -15.96 -9.91 7.95
CA GLU A 72 -14.95 -9.21 8.74
C GLU A 72 -13.64 -9.08 7.94
N VAL A 73 -12.94 -7.96 8.14
CA VAL A 73 -11.57 -7.78 7.64
C VAL A 73 -10.57 -8.29 8.66
N TYR A 74 -9.79 -9.30 8.29
CA TYR A 74 -8.66 -9.75 9.07
C TYR A 74 -7.36 -9.21 8.47
N LEU A 75 -6.59 -8.47 9.27
CA LEU A 75 -5.26 -8.00 8.90
C LEU A 75 -4.20 -8.52 9.86
N LYS A 76 -3.13 -9.08 9.29
CA LYS A 76 -1.91 -9.43 10.05
C LYS A 76 -0.70 -8.79 9.38
N LYS A 77 0.04 -8.00 10.16
CA LYS A 77 1.28 -7.36 9.71
C LYS A 77 2.27 -8.42 9.21
N ILE A 78 2.86 -8.20 8.04
CA ILE A 78 3.95 -9.01 7.52
C ILE A 78 5.27 -8.26 7.62
N GLY A 79 5.28 -6.99 7.20
CA GLY A 79 6.51 -6.19 7.24
C GLY A 79 6.38 -4.87 6.51
N ALA A 80 7.40 -4.03 6.68
CA ALA A 80 7.57 -2.77 5.99
C ALA A 80 8.97 -2.70 5.35
N TYR A 81 9.07 -2.10 4.18
CA TYR A 81 10.31 -2.06 3.40
C TYR A 81 10.49 -0.68 2.77
N TYR A 82 11.67 -0.09 2.92
CA TYR A 82 12.03 1.06 2.08
C TYR A 82 12.08 0.66 0.62
N LEU A 83 11.56 1.52 -0.24
CA LEU A 83 11.81 1.45 -1.67
C LEU A 83 13.29 1.75 -1.93
N ARG A 84 13.93 0.83 -2.64
CA ARG A 84 15.36 0.80 -2.91
C ARG A 84 15.60 0.63 -4.40
N LYS A 85 16.80 1.00 -4.82
CA LYS A 85 17.32 0.60 -6.13
C LYS A 85 17.73 -0.86 -6.05
N LYS A 86 17.92 -1.50 -7.22
CA LYS A 86 18.59 -2.80 -7.35
C LYS A 86 19.94 -2.91 -6.60
N SER A 87 20.65 -1.79 -6.38
CA SER A 87 21.88 -1.75 -5.59
C SER A 87 21.68 -1.80 -4.07
N GLY A 88 20.44 -1.95 -3.58
CA GLY A 88 20.08 -1.92 -2.15
C GLY A 88 19.99 -0.52 -1.56
N LYS A 89 20.46 0.53 -2.26
CA LYS A 89 20.40 1.92 -1.77
C LYS A 89 18.97 2.44 -1.77
N ARG A 90 18.54 3.04 -0.65
CA ARG A 90 17.26 3.76 -0.54
C ARG A 90 17.14 4.83 -1.62
N LEU A 91 15.93 5.04 -2.12
CA LEU A 91 15.63 6.18 -2.99
C LEU A 91 15.93 7.50 -2.26
N LYS A 92 16.48 8.48 -3.00
CA LYS A 92 16.69 9.83 -2.47
C LYS A 92 15.35 10.44 -2.08
N SER A 93 15.32 11.34 -1.10
CA SER A 93 14.08 11.97 -0.60
C SER A 93 13.17 12.50 -1.71
N TRP A 94 13.71 13.26 -2.65
CA TRP A 94 12.96 13.81 -3.79
C TRP A 94 12.55 12.79 -4.87
N LYS A 95 13.00 11.53 -4.78
CA LYS A 95 12.68 10.46 -5.74
C LYS A 95 11.78 9.37 -5.17
N ARG A 96 11.45 9.44 -3.88
CA ARG A 96 10.73 8.36 -3.18
C ARG A 96 9.26 8.66 -2.94
N ASP A 97 8.84 9.84 -3.39
CA ASP A 97 7.48 10.35 -3.29
C ASP A 97 6.54 9.50 -4.13
N SER A 98 5.90 8.51 -3.50
CA SER A 98 5.16 7.44 -4.17
C SER A 98 3.68 7.50 -3.88
N GLU A 99 2.89 7.43 -4.96
CA GLU A 99 1.46 7.77 -4.93
C GLU A 99 0.55 6.59 -5.25
N GLY A 100 0.91 5.81 -6.27
CA GLY A 100 0.11 4.71 -6.78
C GLY A 100 0.82 3.38 -6.67
N ILE A 101 0.05 2.30 -6.51
CA ILE A 101 0.55 0.93 -6.47
C ILE A 101 -0.43 0.00 -7.18
N ALA A 102 0.08 -0.92 -8.00
CA ALA A 102 -0.73 -1.86 -8.76
C ALA A 102 -0.03 -3.20 -8.96
N LEU A 103 -0.85 -4.23 -9.19
CA LEU A 103 -0.41 -5.56 -9.61
C LEU A 103 -0.77 -5.81 -11.07
N ASP A 104 0.14 -6.44 -11.82
CA ASP A 104 -0.27 -7.08 -13.08
C ASP A 104 -0.85 -8.48 -12.85
N LYS A 105 -1.33 -9.12 -13.92
CA LYS A 105 -1.89 -10.47 -13.88
C LYS A 105 -0.89 -11.55 -13.43
N LYS A 106 0.41 -11.28 -13.52
CA LYS A 106 1.49 -12.17 -13.07
C LYS A 106 1.90 -11.89 -11.62
N GLY A 107 1.26 -10.93 -10.95
CA GLY A 107 1.58 -10.51 -9.60
C GLY A 107 2.80 -9.58 -9.50
N ASN A 108 3.30 -9.03 -10.60
CA ASN A 108 4.37 -8.04 -10.56
C ASN A 108 3.85 -6.73 -9.95
N LEU A 109 4.64 -6.11 -9.07
CA LEU A 109 4.29 -4.89 -8.37
C LEU A 109 4.83 -3.66 -9.11
N TYR A 110 3.97 -2.69 -9.37
CA TYR A 110 4.33 -1.40 -9.99
C TYR A 110 3.97 -0.27 -9.04
N ILE A 111 4.86 0.71 -8.91
CA ILE A 111 4.67 1.89 -8.06
C ILE A 111 4.93 3.14 -8.90
N SER A 112 4.07 4.15 -8.77
CA SER A 112 4.23 5.46 -9.40
C SER A 112 4.82 6.48 -8.43
N PHE A 113 5.53 7.48 -8.97
CA PHE A 113 6.20 8.51 -8.20
C PHE A 113 5.86 9.91 -8.71
N GLU A 114 5.68 10.88 -7.81
CA GLU A 114 5.42 12.28 -8.14
C GLU A 114 6.72 13.09 -8.33
N GLY A 115 7.65 13.02 -7.37
CA GLY A 115 8.87 13.85 -7.38
C GLY A 115 9.75 13.69 -8.63
N LYS A 116 9.71 12.51 -9.28
CA LYS A 116 10.10 12.35 -10.69
C LYS A 116 9.04 11.48 -11.36
N PRO A 117 8.11 12.05 -12.15
CA PRO A 117 6.98 11.34 -12.74
C PRO A 117 7.42 10.09 -13.50
N THR A 118 7.26 8.93 -12.87
CA THR A 118 7.69 7.63 -13.40
C THR A 118 6.88 6.51 -12.76
N ILE A 119 6.81 5.36 -13.44
CA ILE A 119 6.32 4.10 -12.89
C ILE A 119 7.48 3.10 -12.93
N ALA A 120 7.75 2.42 -11.83
CA ALA A 120 8.78 1.40 -11.75
C ALA A 120 8.24 0.10 -11.18
N LYS A 121 8.80 -1.02 -11.66
CA LYS A 121 8.54 -2.35 -11.12
C LYS A 121 9.41 -2.57 -9.89
N PHE A 122 8.81 -3.06 -8.82
CA PHE A 122 9.49 -3.45 -7.59
C PHE A 122 9.25 -4.91 -7.25
N SER A 123 10.20 -5.50 -6.53
CA SER A 123 9.98 -6.76 -5.82
C SER A 123 9.01 -6.58 -4.64
N LYS A 124 8.58 -7.70 -4.04
CA LYS A 124 7.65 -7.71 -2.89
C LYS A 124 8.29 -7.31 -1.56
N ASP A 125 9.54 -6.90 -1.60
CA ASP A 125 10.39 -6.39 -0.52
C ASP A 125 11.04 -5.06 -0.91
N GLY A 126 10.54 -4.40 -1.98
CA GLY A 126 10.84 -3.00 -2.28
C GLY A 126 12.16 -2.73 -3.01
N VAL A 127 12.66 -3.65 -3.86
CA VAL A 127 13.90 -3.50 -4.64
C VAL A 127 13.64 -3.36 -6.15
#